data_AF-A0A7T8K8V7-F1
#
_entry.id   AF-A0A7T8K8V7-F1
#
_cell.length_a   1.000
_cell.length_b   1.000
_cell.length_c   1.000
_cell.angle_alpha   90.00
_cell.angle_beta   90.00
_cell.angle_gamma   90.00
#
_symmetry.space_group_name_H-M   'P 1'
#
loop_
_entity.id
_entity.type
_entity.pdbx_description
1 polymer ?
#
loop_
_entity_poly.entity_id
_entity_poly.type
_entity_poly.pdbx_seq_one_letter_code
_entity_poly.pdbx_strand_id
1 'polypeptide(L)' 'MTSANANNSLYNDMERISELKNTMPRFNGQQGSNLNMFISNIERIQKVQEISDANTAELAHSYMTGE' A
#
# COMPACT_ATOMS: atom_id res chain seq x y z
N MET A 1 -19.37 3.25 -22.75
CA MET A 1 -18.87 4.35 -21.90
C MET A 1 -18.27 3.76 -20.65
N THR A 2 -16.99 3.36 -20.62
CA THR A 2 -16.40 2.70 -19.43
C THR A 2 -14.89 2.89 -19.36
N SER A 3 -14.42 4.14 -19.28
CA SER A 3 -13.01 4.45 -18.98
C SER A 3 -12.82 5.57 -17.95
N ALA A 4 -13.91 6.25 -17.55
CA ALA A 4 -13.83 7.32 -16.55
C ALA A 4 -13.75 6.79 -15.09
N ASN A 5 -14.16 5.54 -14.81
CA ASN A 5 -14.25 5.05 -13.44
C ASN A 5 -12.94 4.44 -12.90
N ALA A 6 -12.13 3.82 -13.76
CA ALA A 6 -10.84 3.24 -13.36
C ALA A 6 -9.79 4.32 -13.08
N ASN A 7 -9.69 5.33 -13.95
CA ASN A 7 -8.72 6.41 -13.78
C ASN A 7 -8.99 7.28 -12.53
N ASN A 8 -10.26 7.44 -12.16
CA ASN A 8 -10.63 8.17 -10.95
C ASN A 8 -10.31 7.38 -9.67
N SER A 9 -10.54 6.06 -9.70
CA SER A 9 -10.15 5.16 -8.61
C SER A 9 -8.64 5.12 -8.42
N LEU A 10 -7.87 5.06 -9.51
CA LEU A 10 -6.40 5.03 -9.45
C LEU A 10 -5.80 6.32 -8.87
N TYR A 11 -6.32 7.48 -9.25
CA TYR A 11 -5.86 8.76 -8.71
C TYR A 11 -6.12 8.87 -7.20
N ASN A 12 -7.33 8.49 -6.77
CA ASN A 12 -7.70 8.51 -5.35
C ASN A 12 -6.87 7.53 -4.51
N ASP A 13 -6.53 6.36 -5.05
CA ASP A 13 -5.64 5.42 -4.36
C ASP A 13 -4.26 6.00 -4.12
N MET A 14 -3.68 6.71 -5.10
CA MET A 14 -2.35 7.31 -4.98
C MET A 14 -2.31 8.43 -3.93
N GLU A 15 -3.37 9.23 -3.84
CA GLU A 15 -3.54 10.22 -2.79
C GLU A 15 -3.61 9.55 -1.40
N ARG A 16 -4.46 8.53 -1.24
CA ARG A 16 -4.57 7.74 0.01
C ARG A 16 -3.25 7.10 0.40
N ILE A 17 -2.55 6.45 -0.54
CA ILE A 17 -1.23 5.84 -0.29
C ILE A 17 -0.25 6.90 0.21
N SER A 18 -0.26 8.11 -0.36
CA SER A 18 0.61 9.21 0.08
C SER A 18 0.37 9.60 1.54
N GLU A 19 -0.88 9.65 1.98
CA GLU A 19 -1.26 9.95 3.36
C GLU A 19 -0.84 8.84 4.34
N LEU A 20 -0.75 7.60 3.85
CA LEU A 20 -0.50 6.42 4.67
C LEU A 20 0.99 6.17 4.95
N LYS A 21 1.92 6.75 4.19
CA LYS A 21 3.39 6.45 4.20
C LYS A 21 4.09 6.42 5.57
N ASN A 22 3.48 6.98 6.62
CA ASN A 22 4.04 7.05 7.97
C ASN A 22 3.13 6.46 9.06
N THR A 23 2.06 5.73 8.70
CA THR A 23 1.09 5.18 9.66
C THR A 23 1.48 3.81 10.23
N MET A 24 2.50 3.15 9.67
CA MET A 24 3.09 1.94 10.23
C MET A 24 4.61 1.91 10.09
N PRO A 25 5.33 1.12 10.92
CA PRO A 25 6.76 0.92 10.79
C PRO A 25 7.13 0.38 9.41
N ARG A 26 8.28 0.83 8.89
CA ARG A 26 8.77 0.39 7.59
C ARG A 26 9.39 -1.00 7.66
N PHE A 27 9.22 -1.77 6.58
CA PHE A 27 9.84 -3.06 6.41
C PHE A 27 11.20 -2.91 5.71
N ASN A 28 12.26 -3.36 6.37
CA ASN A 28 13.64 -3.19 5.89
C ASN A 28 14.23 -4.46 5.25
N GLY A 29 13.48 -5.56 5.18
CA GLY A 29 13.95 -6.81 4.56
C GLY A 29 15.14 -7.49 5.24
N GLN A 30 15.61 -7.00 6.39
CA GLN A 30 16.76 -7.57 7.09
C GLN A 30 16.42 -8.92 7.73
N GLN A 31 17.44 -9.75 7.96
CA GLN A 31 17.27 -11.03 8.65
C GLN A 31 16.64 -10.80 10.03
N GLY A 32 15.53 -11.48 10.31
CA GLY A 32 14.74 -11.28 11.54
C GLY A 32 13.59 -10.29 11.42
N SER A 33 13.46 -9.59 10.28
CA SER A 33 12.27 -8.80 9.98
C SER A 33 11.05 -9.73 9.81
N ASN A 34 9.91 -9.33 10.38
CA ASN A 34 8.70 -10.15 10.36
C ASN A 34 7.90 -9.90 9.07
N LEU A 35 8.27 -10.61 8.00
CA LEU A 35 7.63 -10.53 6.69
C LEU A 35 6.11 -10.80 6.78
N ASN A 36 5.69 -11.77 7.60
CA ASN A 36 4.26 -12.10 7.73
C ASN A 36 3.47 -10.95 8.33
N MET A 37 4.01 -10.28 9.35
CA MET A 37 3.37 -9.11 9.95
C MET A 37 3.30 -7.93 8.97
N PHE A 38 4.35 -7.73 8.16
CA PHE A 38 4.33 -6.73 7.10
C PHE A 38 3.20 -7.00 6.09
N ILE A 39 3.11 -8.23 5.56
CA ILE A 39 2.07 -8.63 4.60
C ILE A 39 0.66 -8.42 5.21
N SER A 40 0.42 -8.90 6.43
CA SER A 40 -0.87 -8.73 7.10
C SER A 40 -1.26 -7.27 7.31
N ASN A 41 -0.29 -6.39 7.58
CA ASN A 41 -0.56 -4.96 7.69
C ASN A 41 -0.93 -4.34 6.34
N ILE A 42 -0.23 -4.70 5.25
CA ILE A 42 -0.56 -4.24 3.91
C ILE A 42 -1.98 -4.66 3.50
N GLU A 43 -2.34 -5.94 3.69
CA GLU A 43 -3.69 -6.44 3.37
C GLU A 43 -4.77 -5.71 4.20
N ARG A 44 -4.49 -5.46 5.48
CA ARG A 44 -5.41 -4.72 6.35
C ARG A 44 -5.60 -3.29 5.87
N ILE A 45 -4.52 -2.58 5.55
CA ILE A 45 -4.58 -1.19 5.10
C ILE A 45 -5.31 -1.12 3.76
N GLN A 46 -4.95 -2.00 2.82
CA GLN A 46 -5.63 -2.10 1.52
C GLN A 46 -7.14 -2.21 1.69
N LYS A 47 -7.60 -3.12 2.55
CA LYS A 47 -9.03 -3.34 2.79
C LYS A 47 -9.71 -2.16 3.49
N VAL A 48 -9.09 -1.57 4.50
CA VAL A 48 -9.68 -0.46 5.26
C VAL A 48 -9.74 0.82 4.45
N GLN A 49 -8.73 1.07 3.62
CA GLN A 49 -8.60 2.27 2.80
C GLN A 49 -9.20 2.09 1.41
N GLU A 50 -9.79 0.91 1.16
CA GLU A 50 -10.39 0.51 -0.12
C GLU A 50 -9.44 0.77 -1.31
N ILE A 51 -8.15 0.49 -1.11
CA ILE A 51 -7.12 0.63 -2.16
C ILE A 51 -7.30 -0.52 -3.13
N SER A 52 -7.31 -0.21 -4.43
CA SER A 52 -7.46 -1.24 -5.45
C SER A 52 -6.31 -2.23 -5.45
N ASP A 53 -6.60 -3.47 -5.88
CA ASP A 53 -5.57 -4.50 -6.08
C ASP A 53 -4.44 -4.01 -7.00
N ALA A 54 -4.78 -3.16 -8.00
CA ALA A 54 -3.82 -2.58 -8.93
C ALA A 54 -2.73 -1.72 -8.26
N ASN A 55 -3.03 -1.11 -7.10
CA ASN A 55 -2.14 -0.20 -6.40
C ASN A 55 -1.61 -0.76 -5.06
N THR A 56 -1.94 -2.01 -4.74
CA THR A 56 -1.48 -2.66 -3.51
C THR A 56 0.04 -2.85 -3.50
N ALA A 57 0.64 -3.04 -4.69
CA ALA A 57 2.10 -3.07 -4.82
C ALA A 57 2.75 -1.72 -4.47
N GLU A 58 2.14 -0.60 -4.88
CA GLU A 58 2.64 0.74 -4.55
C GLU A 58 2.48 1.04 -3.05
N LEU A 59 1.35 0.61 -2.45
CA LEU A 59 1.16 0.66 -1.01
C LEU A 59 2.28 -0.09 -0.29
N ALA A 60 2.56 -1.34 -0.66
CA ALA A 60 3.62 -2.15 -0.07
C ALA A 60 5.00 -1.46 -0.21
N HIS A 61 5.31 -0.98 -1.41
CA HIS A 61 6.56 -0.29 -1.70
C HIS A 61 6.73 0.98 -0.86
N SER A 62 5.66 1.71 -0.60
CA SER A 62 5.68 2.94 0.20
C SER A 62 6.16 2.73 1.65
N TYR A 63 6.05 1.51 2.16
CA TYR A 63 6.50 1.11 3.49
C TYR A 63 7.79 0.30 3.49
N MET A 64 8.42 0.06 2.34
CA MET A 64 9.74 -0.56 2.31
C MET A 64 10.82 0.51 2.48
N THR A 65 11.81 0.24 3.32
CA THR A 65 13.11 0.94 3.29
C THR A 65 14.13 0.00 2.71
N GLY A 66 14.47 0.18 1.43
CA GLY A 66 15.65 -0.43 0.88
C GLY A 66 16.88 0.28 1.43
N GLU A 67 17.62 -0.37 2.32
CA GLU A 67 19.04 -0.12 2.56
C GLU A 67 19.82 -1.40 2.28
#